data_AF-A0A955XPN0-F1
#
_entry.id   AF-A0A955XPN0-F1
#
_cell.length_a   1.000
_cell.length_b   1.000
_cell.length_c   1.000
_cell.angle_alpha   90.00
_cell.angle_beta   90.00
_cell.angle_gamma   90.00
#
_symmetry.space_group_name_H-M   'P 1'
#
loop_
_entity.id
_entity.type
_entity.pdbx_description
1 polymer ?
#
loop_
_entity_poly.entity_id
_entity_poly.type
_entity_poly.pdbx_seq_one_letter_code
_entity_poly.pdbx_strand_id
1 'polypeptide(L)'
;MSKDARLAAGIRPVAVILFTGAWVAAHGLRPLTYGNHNTYLVRGLAAGGYADLSADPLLSSPDPAWIFSTLVEAAWRLAGSIGLSLLFSLFALPYVLSLLLLAVQAAGRDAGRHDRDARDDRWLLVIAAGLVVLHSRALDMVPAVGDGLAVG
;
A
#
# COMPACT_ATOMS: atom_id res chain seq x y z
N MET A 1 -28.47 7.81 -20.21
CA MET A 1 -27.52 6.87 -19.57
C MET A 1 -28.32 5.69 -19.06
N SER A 2 -28.07 4.47 -19.55
CA SER A 2 -28.86 3.28 -19.18
C SER A 2 -28.66 2.90 -17.70
N LYS A 3 -29.61 2.16 -17.13
CA LYS A 3 -29.56 1.67 -15.75
C LYS A 3 -28.29 0.84 -15.48
N ASP A 4 -27.85 0.07 -16.48
CA ASP A 4 -26.64 -0.75 -16.43
C ASP A 4 -25.36 0.08 -16.44
N ALA A 5 -25.33 1.18 -17.20
CA ALA A 5 -24.20 2.12 -17.19
C ALA A 5 -24.03 2.81 -15.84
N ARG A 6 -25.14 3.07 -15.12
CA ARG A 6 -25.10 3.63 -13.75
C ARG A 6 -24.61 2.62 -12.72
N LEU A 7 -25.04 1.36 -12.83
CA LEU A 7 -24.58 0.27 -11.97
C LEU A 7 -23.09 0.00 -12.16
N ALA A 8 -22.61 -0.06 -13.41
CA ALA A 8 -21.19 -0.21 -13.71
C ALA A 8 -20.36 0.99 -13.19
N ALA A 9 -20.91 2.22 -13.26
CA ALA A 9 -20.25 3.40 -12.72
C ALA A 9 -20.15 3.41 -11.18
N GLY A 10 -21.12 2.82 -10.47
CA GLY A 10 -21.13 2.73 -9.00
C GLY A 10 -20.35 1.55 -8.41
N ILE A 11 -20.30 0.40 -9.11
CA ILE A 11 -19.55 -0.78 -8.68
C ILE A 11 -18.03 -0.51 -8.70
N ARG A 12 -17.56 0.27 -9.67
CA ARG A 12 -16.14 0.63 -9.83
C ARG A 12 -15.53 1.30 -8.59
N PRO A 13 -16.07 2.41 -8.05
CA PRO A 13 -15.51 3.08 -6.87
C PRO A 13 -15.58 2.21 -5.59
N VAL A 14 -16.66 1.44 -5.41
CA VAL A 14 -16.76 0.52 -4.25
C VAL A 14 -15.70 -0.58 -4.34
N ALA A 15 -15.50 -1.17 -5.53
CA ALA A 15 -14.43 -2.14 -5.74
C ALA A 15 -13.04 -1.53 -5.50
N VAL A 16 -12.80 -0.27 -5.89
CA VAL A 16 -11.55 0.45 -5.59
C VAL A 16 -11.34 0.58 -4.09
N ILE A 17 -12.36 1.03 -3.37
CA ILE A 17 -12.28 1.26 -1.92
C ILE A 17 -12.03 -0.06 -1.20
N LEU A 18 -12.76 -1.12 -1.56
CA LEU A 18 -12.58 -2.45 -0.98
C LEU A 18 -11.21 -3.03 -1.31
N PHE A 19 -10.75 -2.90 -2.56
CA PHE A 19 -9.43 -3.37 -2.97
C PHE A 19 -8.31 -2.59 -2.28
N THR A 20 -8.43 -1.28 -2.20
CA THR A 20 -7.47 -0.41 -1.49
C THR A 20 -7.46 -0.74 -0.01
N GLY A 21 -8.63 -0.89 0.63
CA GLY A 21 -8.76 -1.27 2.02
C GLY A 21 -8.17 -2.65 2.31
N ALA A 22 -8.41 -3.64 1.44
CA ALA A 22 -7.83 -4.97 1.55
C ALA A 22 -6.31 -4.95 1.32
N TRP A 23 -5.82 -4.18 0.35
CA TRP A 23 -4.39 -4.01 0.10
C TRP A 23 -3.70 -3.34 1.29
N VAL A 24 -4.26 -2.26 1.83
CA VAL A 24 -3.79 -1.59 3.05
C VAL A 24 -3.83 -2.53 4.26
N ALA A 25 -4.91 -3.30 4.45
CA ALA A 25 -5.00 -4.25 5.57
C ALA A 25 -3.95 -5.38 5.45
N ALA A 26 -3.68 -5.84 4.23
CA ALA A 26 -2.73 -6.92 3.98
C ALA A 26 -1.26 -6.45 3.98
N HIS A 27 -0.97 -5.21 3.59
CA HIS A 27 0.40 -4.69 3.45
C HIS A 27 0.79 -3.71 4.56
N GLY A 28 -0.17 -3.08 5.23
CA GLY A 28 0.06 -2.08 6.29
C GLY A 28 0.66 -2.66 7.58
N LEU A 29 0.68 -3.99 7.73
CA LEU A 29 1.24 -4.66 8.91
C LEU A 29 2.74 -4.97 8.81
N ARG A 30 3.34 -4.92 7.60
CA ARG A 30 4.75 -5.28 7.39
C ARG A 30 5.61 -4.33 6.52
N PRO A 31 5.22 -3.08 6.15
CA PRO A 31 6.06 -2.29 5.25
C PRO A 31 7.37 -1.81 5.91
N LEU A 32 7.52 -1.99 7.23
CA LEU A 32 8.54 -1.33 8.04
C LEU A 32 9.74 -2.22 8.38
N THR A 33 9.95 -3.37 7.73
CA THR A 33 11.06 -4.27 8.11
C THR A 33 12.03 -4.63 6.99
N TYR A 34 11.75 -4.27 5.73
CA TYR A 34 12.58 -4.72 4.60
C TYR A 34 12.99 -3.57 3.67
N GLY A 35 14.29 -3.27 3.65
CA GLY A 35 14.94 -2.40 2.65
C GLY A 35 15.37 -1.01 3.15
N ASN A 36 16.11 -0.30 2.29
CA ASN A 36 16.74 1.01 2.54
C ASN A 36 15.71 2.11 2.85
N HIS A 37 14.45 1.89 2.47
CA HIS A 37 13.31 2.77 2.80
C HIS A 37 13.03 2.82 4.30
N ASN A 38 13.52 1.86 5.09
CA ASN A 38 13.41 1.90 6.53
C ASN A 38 14.23 3.03 7.15
N THR A 39 15.34 3.46 6.54
CA THR A 39 16.19 4.49 7.17
C THR A 39 15.43 5.81 7.35
N TYR A 40 14.64 6.23 6.36
CA TYR A 40 13.85 7.48 6.45
C TYR A 40 12.66 7.35 7.42
N LEU A 41 12.03 6.19 7.45
CA LEU A 41 11.00 5.88 8.43
C LEU A 41 11.58 5.92 9.86
N VAL A 42 12.67 5.20 10.10
CA VAL A 42 13.36 5.14 11.40
C VAL A 42 13.80 6.55 11.81
N ARG A 43 14.28 7.36 10.86
CA ARG A 43 14.64 8.76 11.11
C ARG A 43 13.44 9.61 11.56
N GLY A 44 12.31 9.51 10.87
CA GLY A 44 11.09 10.19 11.26
C GLY A 44 10.54 9.72 12.60
N LEU A 45 10.61 8.41 12.89
CA LEU A 45 10.22 7.83 14.17
C LEU A 45 11.14 8.30 15.32
N ALA A 46 12.46 8.32 15.09
CA ALA A 46 13.44 8.84 16.03
C ALA A 46 13.18 10.31 16.36
N ALA A 47 12.95 11.15 15.34
CA ALA A 47 12.57 12.55 15.53
C ALA A 47 11.20 12.70 16.23
N GLY A 48 10.31 11.73 16.02
CA GLY A 48 9.03 11.60 16.70
C GLY A 48 9.10 11.16 18.17
N GLY A 49 10.29 10.80 18.67
CA GLY A 49 10.49 10.30 20.04
C GLY A 49 10.11 8.83 20.23
N TYR A 50 10.10 8.04 19.15
CA TYR A 50 9.89 6.59 19.24
C TYR A 50 11.17 5.91 19.75
N ALA A 51 11.09 5.36 20.98
CA ALA A 51 12.18 4.65 21.65
C ALA A 51 13.49 5.46 21.71
N ASP A 52 14.63 4.76 21.80
CA ASP A 52 15.98 5.37 21.85
C ASP A 52 16.66 5.41 20.47
N LEU A 53 15.86 5.52 19.41
CA LEU A 53 16.36 5.49 18.03
C LEU A 53 17.22 6.72 17.68
N SER A 54 17.17 7.79 18.49
CA SER A 54 17.97 9.00 18.26
C SER A 54 19.49 8.74 18.37
N ALA A 55 19.88 7.66 19.05
CA ALA A 55 21.27 7.23 19.17
C ALA A 55 21.71 6.26 18.06
N ASP A 56 20.83 5.89 17.12
CA ASP A 56 21.17 4.92 16.07
C ASP A 56 22.22 5.52 15.10
N PRO A 57 23.41 4.88 14.97
CA PRO A 57 24.46 5.36 14.09
C PRO A 57 24.04 5.46 12.62
N LEU A 58 23.01 4.71 12.18
CA LEU A 58 22.47 4.80 10.82
C LEU A 58 21.78 6.14 10.54
N LEU A 59 21.43 6.91 11.57
CA LEU A 59 20.82 8.24 11.43
C LEU A 59 21.84 9.38 11.33
N SER A 60 23.14 9.08 11.45
CA SER A 60 24.21 10.09 11.37
C SER A 60 24.40 10.69 9.97
N SER A 61 23.95 9.99 8.92
CA SER A 61 24.09 10.44 7.54
C SER A 61 23.02 11.48 7.18
N PRO A 62 23.32 12.48 6.31
CA PRO A 62 22.32 13.45 5.84
C PRO A 62 21.08 12.78 5.27
N ASP A 63 19.91 13.41 5.44
CA ASP A 63 18.64 12.87 4.96
C ASP A 63 18.29 13.37 3.55
N PRO A 64 18.51 12.58 2.48
CA PRO A 64 18.09 12.95 1.13
C PRO A 64 16.56 12.99 0.97
N ALA A 65 15.79 12.38 1.87
CA ALA A 65 14.33 12.29 1.83
C ALA A 65 13.67 13.00 3.03
N TRP A 66 14.24 14.13 3.46
CA TRP A 66 13.79 14.88 4.65
C TRP A 66 12.29 15.18 4.67
N ILE A 67 11.65 15.43 3.53
CA ILE A 67 10.20 15.65 3.46
C ILE A 67 9.44 14.41 3.97
N PHE A 68 9.85 13.21 3.52
CA PHE A 68 9.21 11.97 3.94
C PHE A 68 9.43 11.72 5.44
N SER A 69 10.66 11.88 5.93
CA SER A 69 10.98 11.71 7.35
C SER A 69 10.18 12.67 8.24
N THR A 70 10.01 13.93 7.82
CA THR A 70 9.17 14.92 8.53
C THR A 70 7.69 14.52 8.54
N LEU A 71 7.17 13.97 7.44
CA LEU A 71 5.78 13.47 7.41
C LEU A 71 5.59 12.28 8.35
N VAL A 72 6.57 11.39 8.43
CA VAL A 72 6.58 10.26 9.39
C VAL A 72 6.62 10.78 10.83
N GLU A 73 7.49 11.74 11.14
CA GLU A 73 7.55 12.39 12.45
C GLU A 73 6.19 12.99 12.82
N ALA A 74 5.60 13.79 11.93
CA ALA A 74 4.32 14.44 12.16
C ALA A 74 3.19 13.42 12.37
N ALA A 75 3.11 12.39 11.52
CA ALA A 75 2.13 11.33 11.63
C ALA A 75 2.26 10.57 12.97
N TRP A 76 3.49 10.27 13.37
CA TRP A 76 3.78 9.62 14.65
C TRP A 76 3.37 10.48 15.84
N ARG A 77 3.77 11.76 15.88
CA ARG A 77 3.42 12.68 16.97
C ARG A 77 1.92 12.94 17.08
N LEU A 78 1.20 12.93 15.96
CA LEU A 78 -0.26 13.18 15.93
C LEU A 78 -1.08 11.98 16.39
N ALA A 79 -0.73 10.76 15.96
CA ALA A 79 -1.59 9.59 16.14
C ALA A 79 -0.83 8.25 16.30
N GLY A 80 0.48 8.27 16.54
CA GLY A 80 1.30 7.08 16.70
C GLY A 80 1.22 6.13 15.50
N SER A 81 1.04 4.84 15.78
CA SER A 81 0.93 3.78 14.77
C SER A 81 -0.26 3.96 13.81
N ILE A 82 -1.36 4.56 14.28
CA ILE A 82 -2.52 4.88 13.45
C ILE A 82 -2.12 5.94 12.41
N GLY A 83 -1.40 6.98 12.84
CA GLY A 83 -0.91 8.02 11.94
C GLY A 83 -0.02 7.46 10.83
N LEU A 84 0.89 6.55 11.18
CA LEU A 84 1.75 5.87 10.19
C LEU A 84 0.93 5.04 9.20
N SER A 85 -0.09 4.33 9.68
CA SER A 85 -0.96 3.50 8.83
C SER A 85 -1.73 4.35 7.83
N LEU A 86 -2.22 5.53 8.26
CA LEU A 86 -2.89 6.49 7.40
C LEU A 86 -1.92 7.09 6.37
N LEU A 87 -0.71 7.47 6.78
CA LEU A 87 0.32 8.00 5.88
C LEU A 87 0.72 6.97 4.82
N PHE A 88 0.93 5.72 5.22
CA PHE A 88 1.19 4.63 4.30
C PHE A 88 0.04 4.44 3.31
N SER A 89 -1.21 4.42 3.79
CA SER A 89 -2.40 4.29 2.95
C SER A 89 -2.49 5.43 1.93
N LEU A 90 -2.16 6.66 2.33
CA LEU A 90 -2.14 7.82 1.46
C LEU A 90 -1.11 7.67 0.33
N PHE A 91 0.10 7.17 0.63
CA PHE A 91 1.13 6.93 -0.39
C PHE A 91 0.84 5.70 -1.27
N ALA A 92 0.14 4.71 -0.76
CA ALA A 92 -0.27 3.54 -1.52
C ALA A 92 -1.40 3.85 -2.51
N LEU A 93 -2.26 4.82 -2.20
CA LEU A 93 -3.45 5.14 -2.99
C LEU A 93 -3.14 5.46 -4.46
N PRO A 94 -2.18 6.33 -4.82
CA PRO A 94 -1.82 6.58 -6.21
C PRO A 94 -1.36 5.33 -6.97
N TYR A 95 -0.61 4.45 -6.31
CA TYR A 95 -0.13 3.20 -6.91
C TYR A 95 -1.30 2.27 -7.24
N VAL A 96 -2.18 2.05 -6.27
CA VAL A 96 -3.38 1.22 -6.45
C VAL A 96 -4.31 1.80 -7.52
N LEU A 97 -4.53 3.11 -7.51
CA LEU A 97 -5.33 3.80 -8.54
C LEU A 97 -4.71 3.64 -9.92
N SER A 98 -3.38 3.73 -10.04
CA SER A 98 -2.68 3.57 -11.31
C SER A 98 -2.83 2.14 -11.85
N LEU A 99 -2.66 1.12 -11.00
CA LEU A 99 -2.86 -0.28 -11.39
C LEU A 99 -4.29 -0.53 -11.86
N LEU A 100 -5.28 0.03 -11.16
CA LEU A 100 -6.67 -0.09 -11.56
C LEU A 100 -6.94 0.59 -12.91
N LEU A 101 -6.45 1.82 -13.09
CA LEU A 101 -6.62 2.54 -14.36
C LEU A 101 -5.98 1.78 -15.52
N LEU A 102 -4.81 1.17 -15.30
CA LEU A 102 -4.17 0.30 -16.29
C LEU A 102 -5.01 -0.95 -16.58
N ALA A 103 -5.55 -1.62 -15.55
CA ALA A 103 -6.41 -2.79 -15.73
C ALA A 103 -7.68 -2.45 -16.52
N VAL A 104 -8.32 -1.32 -16.23
CA VAL A 104 -9.50 -0.84 -16.98
C VAL A 104 -9.14 -0.50 -18.42
N GLN A 105 -8.00 0.15 -18.66
CA GLN A 105 -7.55 0.46 -20.02
C GLN A 105 -7.20 -0.81 -20.81
N ALA A 106 -6.60 -1.81 -20.18
CA ALA A 106 -6.31 -3.09 -20.81
C ALA A 106 -7.60 -3.80 -21.23
N ALA A 107 -8.57 -3.90 -20.31
CA ALA A 107 -9.89 -4.49 -20.58
C ALA A 107 -10.63 -3.79 -21.74
N GLY A 108 -10.61 -2.46 -21.76
CA GLY A 108 -11.28 -1.67 -22.80
C GLY A 108 -10.67 -1.81 -24.21
N ARG A 109 -9.36 -2.10 -24.31
CA ARG A 109 -8.70 -2.35 -25.60
C ARG A 109 -9.08 -3.70 -26.20
N ASP A 110 -9.35 -4.70 -25.38
CA ASP A 110 -9.75 -6.04 -25.83
C ASP A 110 -11.24 -6.11 -26.19
N ALA A 111 -12.10 -5.34 -25.53
CA ALA A 111 -13.53 -5.25 -25.84
C ALA A 111 -13.84 -4.69 -27.25
N GLY A 112 -12.94 -3.88 -27.82
CA GLY A 112 -13.05 -3.43 -29.21
C GLY A 112 -12.64 -4.48 -30.25
N ARG A 113 -12.03 -5.59 -29.81
CA ARG A 113 -11.44 -6.62 -30.67
C ARG A 113 -12.25 -7.92 -30.73
N HIS A 114 -13.11 -8.16 -29.75
CA HIS A 114 -14.04 -9.29 -29.73
C HIS A 114 -15.42 -8.83 -29.24
N ASP A 115 -16.41 -8.93 -30.12
CA ASP A 115 -17.82 -8.99 -29.74
C ASP A 115 -18.03 -10.24 -28.86
N ARG A 116 -17.84 -10.10 -27.55
CA ARG A 116 -18.13 -11.15 -26.56
C ARG A 116 -18.25 -10.61 -25.13
N ASP A 117 -19.48 -10.71 -24.64
CA ASP A 117 -19.95 -10.83 -23.25
C ASP A 117 -19.25 -10.03 -22.13
N ALA A 118 -20.01 -9.08 -21.58
CA ALA A 118 -19.78 -8.36 -20.32
C ALA A 118 -19.62 -9.25 -19.06
N ARG A 119 -19.52 -10.58 -19.21
CA ARG A 119 -19.19 -11.53 -18.12
C ARG A 119 -17.69 -11.53 -17.78
N ASP A 120 -16.82 -11.09 -18.68
CA ASP A 120 -15.36 -11.21 -18.49
C ASP A 120 -14.75 -10.17 -17.55
N ASP A 121 -15.40 -9.02 -17.33
CA ASP A 121 -14.93 -7.99 -16.40
C ASP A 121 -14.86 -8.47 -14.93
N ARG A 122 -15.69 -9.48 -14.57
CA ARG A 122 -15.68 -10.07 -13.21
C ARG A 122 -14.40 -10.86 -12.95
N TRP A 123 -13.84 -11.48 -13.99
CA TRP A 123 -12.61 -12.25 -13.86
C TRP A 123 -11.39 -11.36 -13.62
N LEU A 124 -11.37 -10.14 -14.17
CA LEU A 124 -10.30 -9.18 -13.89
C LEU A 124 -10.29 -8.74 -12.42
N LEU A 125 -11.45 -8.55 -11.80
CA LEU A 125 -11.56 -8.28 -10.37
C LEU A 125 -11.09 -9.47 -9.53
N VAL A 126 -11.44 -10.69 -9.94
CA VAL A 126 -10.98 -11.93 -9.27
C VAL A 126 -9.46 -12.11 -9.41
N ILE A 127 -8.89 -11.84 -10.58
CA ILE A 127 -7.44 -11.91 -10.83
C ILE A 127 -6.72 -10.84 -10.02
N ALA A 128 -7.22 -9.60 -10.01
CA ALA A 128 -6.64 -8.53 -9.21
C ALA A 128 -6.67 -8.89 -7.71
N ALA A 129 -7.81 -9.34 -7.20
CA ALA A 129 -7.93 -9.80 -5.81
C ALA A 129 -7.00 -10.99 -5.52
N GLY A 130 -6.89 -11.94 -6.45
CA GLY A 130 -5.98 -13.08 -6.36
C GLY A 130 -4.51 -12.68 -6.33
N LEU A 131 -4.11 -11.71 -7.15
CA LEU A 131 -2.74 -11.16 -7.17
C LEU A 131 -2.41 -10.44 -5.86
N VAL A 132 -3.36 -9.71 -5.27
CA VAL A 132 -3.18 -9.11 -3.94
C VAL A 132 -2.97 -10.19 -2.88
N VAL A 133 -3.83 -11.21 -2.84
CA VAL A 133 -3.71 -12.31 -1.87
C VAL A 133 -2.39 -13.06 -2.04
N LEU A 134 -2.02 -13.38 -3.29
CA LEU A 134 -0.77 -14.08 -3.60
C LEU A 134 0.46 -13.26 -3.20
N HIS A 135 0.46 -11.96 -3.49
CA HIS A 135 1.55 -11.07 -3.11
C HIS A 135 1.67 -10.94 -1.59
N SER A 136 0.56 -10.78 -0.87
CA SER A 136 0.56 -10.74 0.60
C SER A 136 1.07 -12.04 1.22
N ARG A 137 0.71 -13.20 0.67
CA ARG A 137 1.23 -14.49 1.15
C ARG A 137 2.71 -14.68 0.85
N ALA A 138 3.21 -14.18 -0.28
CA ALA A 138 4.64 -14.20 -0.57
C ALA A 138 5.43 -13.35 0.46
N LEU A 139 4.86 -12.23 0.93
CA LEU A 139 5.46 -11.40 1.98
C LEU A 139 5.40 -12.05 3.38
N ASP A 140 4.40 -12.90 3.64
CA ASP A 140 4.33 -13.68 4.89
C ASP A 140 5.36 -14.82 4.94
N MET A 141 5.72 -15.36 3.77
CA MET A 141 6.71 -16.44 3.65
C MET A 141 8.16 -15.95 3.75
N VAL A 142 8.40 -14.64 3.73
CA VAL A 142 9.71 -14.09 4.09
C VAL A 142 9.81 -14.16 5.62
N PRO A 143 10.68 -15.02 6.18
CA PRO A 143 10.80 -15.16 7.63
C PRO A 143 11.11 -13.80 8.24
N ALA A 144 10.34 -13.42 9.28
CA ALA A 144 10.56 -12.21 10.02
C ALA A 144 12.00 -12.19 10.54
N VAL A 145 12.86 -11.36 9.93
CA VAL A 145 14.25 -11.19 10.36
C VAL A 145 14.33 -10.61 11.80
N GLY A 146 13.19 -10.21 12.37
CA GLY A 146 13.07 -9.62 13.71
C GLY A 146 12.94 -10.58 14.89
N ASP A 147 12.72 -11.89 14.72
CA ASP A 147 12.61 -12.81 15.87
C ASP A 147 13.95 -12.99 16.63
N GLY A 148 15.05 -12.46 16.09
CA GLY A 148 16.36 -12.42 16.75
C GLY A 148 16.66 -11.15 17.57
N LEU A 149 15.80 -10.13 17.57
CA LEU A 149 16.06 -8.85 18.27
C LEU A 149 15.29 -8.70 19.60
N ALA A 150 14.54 -9.71 20.03
CA ALA A 150 13.80 -9.70 21.30
C ALA A 150 14.58 -10.28 22.50
N VAL A 151 15.89 -10.51 22.37
CA VAL A 151 16.73 -11.00 23.47
C VAL A 151 18.03 -10.18 23.52
N GLY A 152 18.03 -9.12 24.32
CA GLY A 152 19.20 -8.27 24.58
C GLY A 152 18.85 -7.06 25.42
#